data_AF-A0A094JL38-F1
#
_entry.id   AF-A0A094JL38-F1
#
_cell.length_a   1.000
_cell.length_b   1.000
_cell.length_c   1.000
_cell.angle_alpha   90.00
_cell.angle_beta   90.00
_cell.angle_gamma   90.00
#
_symmetry.space_group_name_H-M   'P 1'
#
loop_
_entity.id
_entity.type
_entity.pdbx_description
1 polymer ?
#
loop_
_entity_poly.entity_id
_entity_poly.type
_entity_poly.pdbx_seq_one_letter_code
_entity_poly.pdbx_strand_id
1 'polypeptide(L)'
;MRPCIFLALCIASLNVFAIDKSQYTPEQLFVIGTELFKAERKEFNPKLGLEFMLESARFKYEHAPFGLCISLSTTKEILDLKEAYSWCYVAEKIGNKFSKMAAERSEEILGKILLDDGVEAVTEAKELGKLKYGQ
;
A
#
# COMPACT_ATOMS: atom_id res chain seq x y z
N MET A 1 -5.51 -60.14 14.61
CA MET A 1 -4.11 -59.66 14.69
C MET A 1 -3.92 -58.61 13.59
N ARG A 2 -3.63 -57.35 14.00
CA ARG A 2 -2.87 -56.24 13.36
C ARG A 2 -2.71 -56.18 11.81
N PRO A 3 -2.48 -54.98 11.23
CA PRO A 3 -3.10 -53.64 11.42
C PRO A 3 -3.19 -52.86 10.06
N CYS A 4 -3.20 -51.51 10.12
CA CYS A 4 -2.96 -50.50 9.06
C CYS A 4 -4.22 -49.86 8.47
N ILE A 5 -4.66 -48.70 9.02
CA ILE A 5 -4.16 -47.34 8.70
C ILE A 5 -4.41 -47.02 7.23
N PHE A 6 -5.40 -46.16 6.96
CA PHE A 6 -5.21 -44.98 6.10
C PHE A 6 -6.29 -43.96 6.46
N LEU A 7 -5.92 -43.09 7.40
CA LEU A 7 -6.56 -41.81 7.64
C LEU A 7 -6.26 -40.95 6.42
N ALA A 8 -7.12 -40.99 5.40
CA ALA A 8 -7.04 -40.09 4.26
C ALA A 8 -7.51 -38.70 4.69
N LEU A 9 -6.64 -37.98 5.41
CA LEU A 9 -6.73 -36.54 5.58
C LEU A 9 -6.51 -35.92 4.19
N CYS A 10 -7.60 -35.68 3.45
CA CYS A 10 -7.57 -34.76 2.32
C CYS A 10 -7.34 -33.35 2.86
N ILE A 11 -6.09 -33.04 3.16
CA ILE A 11 -5.62 -31.65 3.20
C ILE A 11 -5.69 -31.18 1.76
N ALA A 12 -6.84 -30.63 1.39
CA ALA A 12 -6.95 -29.77 0.22
C ALA A 12 -6.06 -28.55 0.52
N SER A 13 -4.77 -28.70 0.21
CA SER A 13 -3.82 -27.62 0.18
C SER A 13 -4.32 -26.62 -0.85
N LEU A 14 -4.93 -25.54 -0.35
CA LEU A 14 -5.07 -24.28 -1.05
C LEU A 14 -3.68 -23.88 -1.53
N ASN A 15 -3.33 -24.23 -2.76
CA ASN A 15 -2.21 -23.63 -3.47
C ASN A 15 -2.61 -22.19 -3.78
N VAL A 16 -2.53 -21.34 -2.76
CA VAL A 16 -2.35 -19.90 -2.97
C VAL A 16 -0.96 -19.78 -3.57
N PHE A 17 -0.88 -19.79 -4.89
CA PHE A 17 0.35 -19.45 -5.59
C PHE A 17 0.68 -18.01 -5.21
N ALA A 18 1.61 -17.84 -4.27
CA ALA A 18 2.17 -16.53 -3.98
C ALA A 18 2.81 -16.01 -5.28
N ILE A 19 2.34 -14.87 -5.76
CA ILE A 19 2.93 -14.25 -6.95
C ILE A 19 4.33 -13.79 -6.57
N ASP A 20 5.33 -14.32 -7.26
CA ASP A 20 6.71 -13.89 -7.08
C ASP A 20 6.92 -12.52 -7.71
N LYS A 21 6.82 -11.48 -6.86
CA LYS A 21 6.93 -10.08 -7.28
C LYS A 21 8.36 -9.69 -7.67
N SER A 22 9.38 -10.49 -7.36
CA SER A 22 10.78 -10.18 -7.67
C SER A 22 11.10 -10.25 -9.18
N GLN A 23 10.21 -10.85 -9.97
CA GLN A 23 10.36 -11.05 -11.41
C GLN A 23 10.01 -9.79 -12.23
N TYR A 24 9.38 -8.80 -11.61
CA TYR A 24 8.90 -7.58 -12.27
C TYR A 24 9.82 -6.41 -11.99
N THR A 25 9.93 -5.48 -12.94
CA THR A 25 10.60 -4.21 -12.69
C THR A 25 9.80 -3.36 -11.70
N PRO A 26 10.42 -2.40 -11.00
CA PRO A 26 9.71 -1.53 -10.07
C PRO A 26 8.56 -0.74 -10.71
N GLU A 27 8.73 -0.34 -11.97
CA GLU A 27 7.67 0.29 -12.77
C GLU A 27 6.54 -0.68 -13.12
N GLN A 28 6.85 -1.92 -13.52
CA GLN A 28 5.82 -2.92 -13.79
C GLN A 28 5.00 -3.23 -12.53
N LEU A 29 5.65 -3.37 -11.38
CA LEU A 29 4.98 -3.54 -10.09
C LEU A 29 4.03 -2.37 -9.81
N PHE A 30 4.48 -1.13 -10.03
CA PHE A 30 3.64 0.05 -9.88
C PHE A 30 2.42 0.00 -10.81
N VAL A 31 2.64 -0.24 -12.11
CA VAL A 31 1.56 -0.28 -13.11
C VAL A 31 0.54 -1.37 -12.77
N ILE A 32 0.99 -2.60 -12.48
CA ILE A 32 0.11 -3.69 -12.05
C ILE A 32 -0.68 -3.28 -10.80
N GLY A 33 -0.01 -2.72 -9.79
CA GLY A 33 -0.65 -2.24 -8.58
C GLY A 33 -1.76 -1.22 -8.86
N THR A 34 -1.50 -0.24 -9.74
CA THR A 34 -2.49 0.78 -10.10
C THR A 34 -3.68 0.24 -10.89
N GLU A 35 -3.49 -0.74 -11.76
CA GLU A 35 -4.61 -1.38 -12.49
C GLU A 35 -5.56 -2.12 -11.54
N LEU A 36 -5.03 -2.73 -10.47
CA LEU A 36 -5.82 -3.46 -9.47
C LEU A 36 -6.70 -2.55 -8.59
N PHE A 37 -6.52 -1.23 -8.64
CA PHE A 37 -7.39 -0.26 -7.96
C PHE A 37 -8.60 0.21 -8.78
N LYS A 38 -8.68 -0.16 -10.06
CA LYS A 38 -9.77 0.28 -10.95
C LYS A 38 -11.04 -0.54 -10.70
N ALA A 39 -12.00 0.05 -9.99
CA ALA A 39 -13.24 -0.61 -9.56
C ALA A 39 -14.11 -1.13 -10.72
N GLU A 40 -13.97 -0.55 -11.92
CA GLU A 40 -14.68 -0.96 -13.13
C GLU A 40 -14.06 -2.19 -13.81
N ARG A 41 -12.87 -2.64 -13.38
CA ARG A 41 -12.19 -3.81 -13.92
C ARG A 41 -12.64 -5.08 -13.21
N LYS A 42 -12.66 -6.19 -13.95
CA LYS A 42 -12.94 -7.52 -13.39
C LYS A 42 -11.87 -7.92 -12.37
N GLU A 43 -10.66 -7.41 -12.56
CA GLU A 43 -9.47 -7.66 -11.77
C GLU A 43 -9.35 -6.75 -10.54
N PHE A 44 -10.37 -5.95 -10.20
CA PHE A 44 -10.35 -5.08 -9.01
C PHE A 44 -9.98 -5.89 -7.75
N ASN A 45 -8.80 -5.59 -7.20
CA ASN A 45 -8.28 -6.22 -6.00
C ASN A 45 -7.35 -5.24 -5.29
N PRO A 46 -7.91 -4.28 -4.53
CA PRO A 46 -7.14 -3.19 -3.95
C PRO A 46 -6.12 -3.69 -2.90
N LYS A 47 -6.37 -4.81 -2.22
CA LYS A 47 -5.40 -5.39 -1.29
C LYS A 47 -4.16 -5.88 -2.02
N LEU A 48 -4.35 -6.64 -3.11
CA LEU A 48 -3.24 -7.07 -3.95
C LEU A 48 -2.54 -5.88 -4.61
N GLY A 49 -3.32 -4.89 -5.10
CA GLY A 49 -2.77 -3.66 -5.66
C GLY A 49 -1.84 -2.92 -4.71
N LEU A 50 -2.22 -2.84 -3.43
CA LEU A 50 -1.39 -2.27 -2.38
C LEU A 50 -0.08 -3.04 -2.20
N GLU A 51 -0.11 -4.37 -2.17
CA GLU A 51 1.11 -5.18 -2.06
C GLU A 51 2.08 -4.91 -3.21
N PHE A 52 1.57 -4.81 -4.44
CA PHE A 52 2.40 -4.49 -5.62
C PHE A 52 3.01 -3.09 -5.55
N MET A 53 2.25 -2.09 -5.10
CA MET A 53 2.79 -0.74 -4.96
C MET A 53 3.80 -0.61 -3.82
N LEU A 54 3.58 -1.29 -2.69
CA LEU A 54 4.55 -1.33 -1.59
C LEU A 54 5.86 -1.98 -2.04
N GLU A 55 5.79 -3.05 -2.82
CA GLU A 55 6.97 -3.70 -3.38
C GLU A 55 7.71 -2.79 -4.39
N SER A 56 6.96 -2.05 -5.22
CA SER A 56 7.53 -1.03 -6.10
C SER A 56 8.27 0.07 -5.31
N ALA A 57 7.68 0.54 -4.20
CA ALA A 57 8.31 1.52 -3.32
C ALA A 57 9.56 0.95 -2.61
N ARG A 58 9.52 -0.34 -2.22
CA ARG A 58 10.68 -1.05 -1.65
C ARG A 58 11.87 -1.07 -2.62
N PHE A 59 11.60 -1.19 -3.93
CA PHE A 59 12.60 -1.07 -4.98
C PHE A 59 12.87 0.38 -5.43
N LYS A 60 12.42 1.38 -4.66
CA LYS A 60 12.71 2.81 -4.85
C LYS A 60 12.19 3.39 -6.18
N TYR A 61 11.08 2.88 -6.71
CA TYR A 61 10.44 3.54 -7.85
C TYR A 61 9.90 4.91 -7.45
N GLU A 62 10.33 5.96 -8.16
CA GLU A 62 10.12 7.36 -7.77
C GLU A 62 8.64 7.79 -7.68
N HIS A 63 7.74 7.14 -8.41
CA HIS A 63 6.31 7.47 -8.40
C HIS A 63 5.51 6.65 -7.38
N ALA A 64 6.07 5.57 -6.85
CA ALA A 64 5.37 4.70 -5.90
C ALA A 64 4.93 5.42 -4.62
N PRO A 65 5.75 6.30 -3.99
CA PRO A 65 5.32 7.05 -2.82
C PRO A 65 4.07 7.90 -3.06
N PHE A 66 4.00 8.59 -4.21
CA PHE A 66 2.81 9.39 -4.53
C PHE A 66 1.60 8.50 -4.86
N GLY A 67 1.79 7.38 -5.57
CA GLY A 67 0.72 6.42 -5.80
C GLY A 67 0.14 5.86 -4.49
N LEU A 68 1.00 5.52 -3.52
CA LEU A 68 0.61 5.04 -2.19
C LEU A 68 -0.13 6.11 -1.39
N CYS A 69 0.37 7.35 -1.39
CA CYS A 69 -0.28 8.53 -0.81
C CYS A 69 -1.73 8.68 -1.29
N ILE A 70 -1.96 8.58 -2.60
CA ILE A 70 -3.31 8.68 -3.17
C ILE A 70 -4.14 7.45 -2.80
N SER A 71 -3.64 6.25 -3.09
CA SER A 71 -4.45 5.03 -2.99
C SER A 71 -4.91 4.75 -1.56
N LEU A 72 -4.03 4.95 -0.56
CA LEU A 72 -4.37 4.75 0.85
C LEU A 72 -5.28 5.85 1.41
N SER A 73 -5.43 6.99 0.72
CA SER A 73 -6.31 8.09 1.16
C SER A 73 -7.63 8.18 0.39
N THR A 74 -7.82 7.39 -0.66
CA THR A 74 -9.02 7.43 -1.51
C THR A 74 -9.71 6.08 -1.69
N THR A 75 -8.97 4.97 -1.66
CA THR A 75 -9.54 3.63 -1.91
C THR A 75 -10.12 3.06 -0.62
N LYS A 76 -11.45 2.98 -0.55
CA LYS A 76 -12.21 2.61 0.66
C LYS A 76 -11.74 1.30 1.30
N GLU A 77 -11.42 0.29 0.50
CA GLU A 77 -11.06 -1.06 0.94
C GLU A 77 -9.68 -1.15 1.61
N ILE A 78 -8.83 -0.15 1.40
CA ILE A 78 -7.47 -0.06 1.95
C ILE A 78 -7.22 1.32 2.60
N LEU A 79 -8.28 2.04 2.96
CA LEU A 79 -8.18 3.39 3.49
C LEU A 79 -7.40 3.36 4.82
N ASP A 80 -6.28 4.06 4.85
CA ASP A 80 -5.44 4.26 6.04
C ASP A 80 -4.83 5.65 5.96
N LEU A 81 -5.44 6.60 6.67
CA LEU A 81 -5.03 8.01 6.58
C LEU A 81 -3.64 8.25 7.20
N LYS A 82 -3.25 7.52 8.25
CA LYS A 82 -1.94 7.67 8.89
C LYS A 82 -0.84 7.17 7.96
N GLU A 83 -1.02 5.98 7.40
CA GLU A 83 -0.08 5.43 6.43
C GLU A 83 -0.08 6.26 5.13
N ALA A 84 -1.24 6.72 4.65
CA ALA A 84 -1.31 7.62 3.49
C ALA A 84 -0.52 8.90 3.70
N TYR A 85 -0.71 9.58 4.85
CA TYR A 85 0.05 10.78 5.19
C TYR A 85 1.56 10.50 5.13
N SER A 86 2.00 9.38 5.70
CA SER A 86 3.42 9.04 5.73
C SER A 86 4.01 8.87 4.33
N TRP A 87 3.26 8.30 3.38
CA TRP A 87 3.67 8.21 1.98
C TRP A 87 3.62 9.56 1.25
N CYS A 88 2.64 10.42 1.56
CA CYS A 88 2.61 11.78 1.04
C CYS A 88 3.83 12.58 1.51
N TYR A 89 4.22 12.43 2.78
CA TYR A 89 5.43 13.04 3.33
C TYR A 89 6.68 12.60 2.57
N VAL A 90 6.84 11.29 2.30
CA VAL A 90 7.94 10.79 1.47
C VAL A 90 7.90 11.39 0.06
N ALA A 91 6.75 11.39 -0.59
CA ALA A 91 6.58 11.94 -1.95
C ALA A 91 6.86 13.45 -2.03
N GLU A 92 6.50 14.22 -1.00
CA GLU A 92 6.84 15.63 -0.87
C GLU A 92 8.37 15.82 -0.82
N LYS A 93 9.07 15.02 0.00
CA LYS A 93 10.51 15.20 0.24
C LYS A 93 11.42 14.72 -0.89
N ILE A 94 10.96 13.78 -1.72
CA ILE A 94 11.75 13.29 -2.87
C ILE A 94 12.01 14.41 -3.92
N GLY A 95 11.16 15.43 -3.99
CA GLY A 95 11.39 16.60 -4.85
C GLY A 95 11.16 16.36 -6.35
N ASN A 96 10.28 15.41 -6.71
CA ASN A 96 9.89 15.17 -8.10
C ASN A 96 8.65 15.99 -8.51
N LYS A 97 8.16 15.79 -9.73
CA LYS A 97 7.01 16.54 -10.28
C LYS A 97 5.71 16.42 -9.46
N PHE A 98 5.59 15.41 -8.60
CA PHE A 98 4.41 15.16 -7.77
C PHE A 98 4.53 15.74 -6.36
N SER A 99 5.70 16.24 -5.96
CA SER A 99 5.94 16.70 -4.58
C SER A 99 4.99 17.80 -4.11
N LYS A 100 4.63 18.75 -5.00
CA LYS A 100 3.66 19.80 -4.66
C LYS A 100 2.26 19.22 -4.40
N MET A 101 1.79 18.31 -5.26
CA MET A 101 0.51 17.62 -5.08
C MET A 101 0.51 16.76 -3.82
N ALA A 102 1.63 16.13 -3.50
CA ALA A 102 1.78 15.36 -2.27
C ALA A 102 1.68 16.26 -1.02
N ALA A 103 2.27 17.46 -1.06
CA ALA A 103 2.15 18.44 0.02
C ALA A 103 0.69 18.85 0.25
N GLU A 104 0.00 19.28 -0.81
CA GLU A 104 -1.42 19.65 -0.76
C GLU A 104 -2.28 18.51 -0.21
N ARG A 105 -2.06 17.29 -0.73
CA ARG A 105 -2.79 16.11 -0.25
C ARG A 105 -2.48 15.76 1.21
N SER A 106 -1.24 15.97 1.65
CA SER A 106 -0.84 15.70 3.04
C SER A 106 -1.59 16.62 4.02
N GLU A 107 -1.80 17.89 3.66
CA GLU A 107 -2.58 18.84 4.46
C GLU A 107 -4.04 18.41 4.57
N GLU A 108 -4.64 17.98 3.46
CA GLU A 108 -6.02 17.46 3.46
C GLU A 108 -6.15 16.22 4.36
N ILE A 109 -5.18 15.30 4.30
CA ILE A 109 -5.19 14.08 5.12
C ILE A 109 -5.04 14.44 6.60
N LEU A 110 -4.13 15.34 6.96
CA LEU A 110 -3.99 15.79 8.35
C LEU A 110 -5.27 16.48 8.86
N GLY A 111 -5.93 17.25 8.01
CA GLY A 111 -7.24 17.85 8.33
C GLY A 111 -8.29 16.79 8.65
N LYS A 112 -8.35 15.69 7.88
CA LYS A 112 -9.25 14.57 8.15
C LYS A 112 -8.90 13.83 9.44
N ILE A 113 -7.63 13.49 9.64
CA ILE A 113 -7.17 12.83 10.87
C ILE A 113 -7.50 13.70 12.09
N LEU A 114 -7.32 15.02 12.00
CA LEU A 114 -7.65 15.93 13.09
C LEU A 114 -9.15 15.89 13.44
N LEU A 115 -10.02 15.84 12.44
CA LEU A 115 -11.47 15.81 12.63
C LEU A 115 -11.95 14.47 13.17
N ASP A 116 -11.38 13.37 12.68
CA ASP A 116 -11.83 12.01 13.01
C ASP A 116 -11.22 11.50 14.34
N ASP A 117 -9.93 11.76 14.56
CA ASP A 117 -9.13 11.13 15.63
C ASP A 117 -8.41 12.14 16.56
N GLY A 118 -8.41 13.43 16.23
CA GLY A 118 -7.85 14.49 17.08
C GLY A 118 -6.34 14.72 16.93
N VAL A 119 -5.80 15.58 17.82
CA VAL A 119 -4.44 16.15 17.71
C VAL A 119 -3.33 15.12 17.95
N GLU A 120 -3.57 14.13 18.81
CA GLU A 120 -2.60 13.07 19.10
C GLU A 120 -2.35 12.22 17.85
N ALA A 121 -3.41 11.83 17.13
CA ALA A 121 -3.31 11.09 15.88
C ALA A 121 -2.58 11.86 14.76
N VAL A 122 -2.76 13.19 14.70
CA VAL A 122 -1.99 14.06 13.80
C VAL A 122 -0.49 14.01 14.12
N THR A 123 -0.15 13.98 15.41
CA THR A 123 1.25 13.89 15.87
C THR A 123 1.86 12.56 15.48
N GLU A 124 1.16 11.46 15.75
CA GLU A 124 1.59 10.11 15.36
C GLU A 124 1.80 9.97 13.85
N ALA A 125 0.88 10.50 13.03
CA ALA A 125 1.02 10.48 11.58
C ALA A 125 2.28 11.22 11.11
N LYS A 126 2.56 12.40 11.71
CA LYS A 126 3.77 13.19 11.44
C LYS A 126 5.05 12.45 11.80
N GLU A 127 5.06 11.75 12.93
CA GLU A 127 6.20 10.93 13.35
C GLU A 127 6.41 9.73 12.41
N LEU A 128 5.33 9.04 12.04
CA LEU A 128 5.37 7.94 11.07
C LEU A 128 5.96 8.38 9.73
N GLY A 129 5.55 9.54 9.20
CA GLY A 129 6.09 10.11 7.96
C GLY A 129 7.60 10.36 8.03
N LYS A 130 8.08 10.94 9.13
CA LYS A 130 9.52 11.16 9.35
C LYS A 130 10.30 9.86 9.41
N LEU A 131 9.77 8.87 10.13
CA LEU A 131 10.39 7.54 10.24
C LEU A 131 10.48 6.85 8.88
N LYS A 132 9.39 6.91 8.09
CA LYS A 132 9.32 6.27 6.77
C LYS A 132 10.27 6.91 5.76
N TYR A 133 10.43 8.24 5.78
CA TYR A 133 11.40 8.93 4.92
C TYR A 133 12.87 8.60 5.24
N GLY A 134 13.16 8.20 6.48
CA GLY A 134 14.50 7.81 6.90
C GLY A 134 14.94 6.39 6.51
N GLN A 135 14.07 5.61 5.85
CA GLN A 135 14.32 4.23 5.42
C GLN A 135 14.79 4.16 3.96
#